data_AF-A0A841WGS0-F1
#
_entry.id   AF-A0A841WGS0-F1
#
_cell.length_a   1.000
_cell.length_b   1.000
_cell.length_c   1.000
_cell.angle_alpha   90.00
_cell.angle_beta   90.00
_cell.angle_gamma   90.00
#
_symmetry.space_group_name_H-M   'P 1'
#
loop_
_entity.id
_entity.type
_entity.pdbx_description
1 polymer ?
#
loop_
_entity_poly.entity_id
_entity_poly.type
_entity_poly.pdbx_seq_one_letter_code
_entity_poly.pdbx_strand_id
1 'polypeptide(L)'
;MTNVISLPEDYRDLLMVSAGDSRGFNGMITINQASANWLAGKLDTGTYFDTLDHFGIDPLGFIRPVEELAFGGIITEELWL
;
A
#
# COMPACT_ATOMS: atom_id res chain seq x y z
N MET A 1 15.52 7.43 -23.53
CA MET A 1 15.89 6.93 -22.19
C MET A 1 14.65 6.27 -21.62
N THR A 2 14.65 4.95 -21.48
CA THR A 2 13.52 4.22 -20.91
C THR A 2 13.75 4.18 -19.40
N ASN A 3 12.95 4.94 -18.63
CA ASN A 3 12.91 4.76 -17.18
C ASN A 3 12.21 3.44 -16.91
N VAL A 4 12.98 2.40 -16.61
CA VAL A 4 12.45 1.16 -16.08
C VAL A 4 12.11 1.44 -14.62
N ILE A 5 10.83 1.73 -14.34
CA ILE A 5 10.31 1.68 -12.98
C ILE A 5 10.16 0.19 -12.67
N SER A 6 11.15 -0.39 -11.99
CA SER A 6 11.01 -1.72 -11.41
C SER A 6 9.93 -1.65 -10.34
N LEU A 7 8.81 -2.34 -10.56
CA LEU A 7 7.79 -2.52 -9.53
C LEU A 7 8.43 -3.30 -8.37
N PRO A 8 8.13 -2.96 -7.11
CA PRO A 8 8.68 -3.70 -5.98
C PRO A 8 8.22 -5.15 -6.04
N GLU A 9 9.13 -6.08 -5.71
CA GLU A 9 8.82 -7.52 -5.63
C GLU A 9 7.78 -7.81 -4.54
N ASP A 10 7.61 -6.88 -3.60
CA ASP A 10 6.68 -6.95 -2.49
C ASP A 10 5.72 -5.76 -2.47
N TYR A 11 4.43 -6.04 -2.59
CA TYR A 11 3.34 -5.05 -2.53
C TYR A 11 3.35 -4.25 -1.22
N ARG A 12 3.97 -4.75 -0.15
CA ARG A 12 4.15 -4.03 1.12
C ARG A 12 4.92 -2.73 0.96
N ASP A 13 5.94 -2.71 0.10
CA ASP A 13 6.81 -1.54 -0.07
C ASP A 13 6.04 -0.34 -0.64
N LEU A 14 4.94 -0.60 -1.38
CA LEU A 14 4.08 0.44 -1.93
C LEU A 14 3.25 1.19 -0.86
N LEU A 15 3.06 0.58 0.32
CA LEU A 15 2.26 1.14 1.41
C LEU A 15 3.12 1.64 2.57
N MET A 16 4.44 1.64 2.42
CA MET A 16 5.35 2.14 3.44
C MET A 16 5.45 3.66 3.37
N VAL A 17 5.27 4.31 4.51
CA VAL A 17 5.51 5.75 4.67
C VAL A 17 6.81 5.99 5.42
N SER A 18 7.39 7.17 5.22
CA SER A 18 8.55 7.66 5.96
C SER A 18 8.18 8.94 6.72
N ALA A 19 8.78 9.12 7.90
CA ALA A 19 8.61 10.34 8.67
C ALA A 19 9.53 11.44 8.13
N GLY A 20 8.98 12.63 7.88
CA GLY A 20 9.77 13.81 7.49
C GLY A 20 10.58 14.43 8.64
N ASP A 21 10.19 14.15 9.89
CA ASP A 21 10.91 14.55 11.10
C ASP A 21 10.66 13.55 12.25
N SER A 22 11.30 13.79 13.40
CA SER A 22 11.17 12.93 14.58
C SER A 22 9.78 12.91 15.21
N ARG A 23 8.94 13.93 14.95
CA ARG A 23 7.57 14.01 15.49
C ARG A 23 6.63 13.08 14.73
N GLY A 24 6.92 12.83 13.45
CA GLY A 24 6.18 11.89 12.60
C GLY A 24 6.52 10.42 12.82
N PHE A 25 7.54 10.11 13.64
CA PHE A 25 8.06 8.74 13.77
C PHE A 25 7.01 7.73 14.29
N ASN A 26 6.21 8.13 15.29
CA ASN A 26 5.15 7.26 15.81
C ASN A 26 4.03 7.04 14.77
N GLY A 27 3.62 8.10 14.06
CA GLY A 27 2.61 7.97 12.99
C GLY A 27 3.10 7.05 11.86
N MET A 28 4.37 7.17 11.48
CA MET A 28 5.02 6.29 10.51
C MET A 28 4.96 4.82 10.96
N ILE A 29 5.33 4.51 12.20
CA ILE A 29 5.25 3.14 12.72
C ILE A 29 3.81 2.63 12.70
N THR A 30 2.84 3.44 13.14
CA THR A 30 1.43 3.06 13.16
C THR A 30 0.91 2.73 11.76
N ILE A 31 1.15 3.60 10.78
CA ILE A 31 0.71 3.39 9.40
C ILE A 31 1.36 2.14 8.79
N ASN A 32 2.68 1.98 8.95
CA ASN A 32 3.41 0.84 8.39
C ASN A 32 2.99 -0.48 9.03
N GLN A 33 2.73 -0.50 10.34
CA GLN A 33 2.21 -1.68 11.02
C GLN A 33 0.77 -2.00 10.59
N ALA A 34 -0.07 -0.97 10.38
CA ALA A 34 -1.43 -1.14 9.91
C ALA A 34 -1.46 -1.71 8.48
N SER A 35 -0.61 -1.23 7.57
CA SER A 35 -0.52 -1.76 6.20
C SER A 35 -0.07 -3.23 6.20
N ALA A 36 0.94 -3.58 7.00
CA ALA A 36 1.39 -4.96 7.14
C ALA A 36 0.30 -5.88 7.70
N ASN A 37 -0.49 -5.41 8.67
CA ASN A 37 -1.61 -6.18 9.21
C ASN A 37 -2.75 -6.32 8.21
N TRP A 38 -3.05 -5.29 7.44
CA TRP A 38 -4.07 -5.32 6.40
C TRP A 38 -3.70 -6.31 5.29
N LEU A 39 -2.48 -6.24 4.75
CA LEU A 39 -1.99 -7.19 3.75
C LEU A 39 -1.91 -8.64 4.26
N ALA A 40 -1.70 -8.83 5.56
CA ALA A 40 -1.73 -10.15 6.19
C ALA A 40 -3.15 -10.64 6.55
N GLY A 41 -4.21 -9.87 6.25
CA GLY A 41 -5.60 -10.19 6.59
C GLY A 41 -5.92 -10.15 8.09
N LYS A 42 -5.06 -9.50 8.89
CA LYS A 42 -5.22 -9.34 10.35
C LYS A 42 -5.94 -8.04 10.74
N LEU A 43 -6.12 -7.14 9.76
CA LEU A 43 -6.84 -5.88 9.90
C LEU A 43 -7.82 -5.78 8.73
N ASP A 44 -9.07 -5.43 8.99
CA ASP A 44 -10.05 -5.22 7.93
C ASP A 44 -9.82 -3.88 7.21
N THR A 45 -10.34 -3.79 5.98
CA THR A 45 -10.17 -2.60 5.12
C THR A 45 -10.77 -1.34 5.72
N GLY A 46 -11.90 -1.45 6.44
CA GLY A 46 -12.54 -0.28 7.06
C GLY A 46 -11.64 0.33 8.12
N THR A 47 -11.17 -0.50 9.06
CA THR A 47 -10.24 -0.05 10.11
C THR A 47 -8.92 0.47 9.54
N TYR A 48 -8.40 -0.13 8.47
CA TYR A 48 -7.20 0.38 7.80
C TYR A 48 -7.44 1.76 7.17
N PHE A 49 -8.58 1.97 6.51
CA PHE A 49 -8.91 3.25 5.89
C PHE A 49 -9.14 4.34 6.93
N ASP A 50 -9.82 4.03 8.04
CA ASP A 50 -9.98 4.95 9.17
C ASP A 50 -8.61 5.35 9.75
N THR A 51 -7.66 4.40 9.80
CA THR A 51 -6.29 4.70 10.24
C THR A 51 -5.60 5.68 9.29
N LEU A 52 -5.72 5.50 7.97
CA LEU A 52 -5.13 6.40 6.98
C LEU A 52 -5.76 7.80 7.05
N ASP A 53 -7.10 7.87 7.11
CA ASP A 53 -7.83 9.14 7.22
C ASP A 53 -7.49 9.89 8.52
N HIS A 54 -7.31 9.18 9.64
CA HIS A 54 -6.86 9.77 10.90
C HIS A 54 -5.51 10.52 10.76
N PHE A 55 -4.61 10.03 9.90
CA PHE A 55 -3.34 10.68 9.60
C PHE A 55 -3.40 11.63 8.39
N GLY A 56 -4.59 11.89 7.83
CA GLY A 56 -4.79 12.78 6.69
C GLY A 56 -4.33 12.21 5.36
N ILE A 57 -4.22 10.89 5.24
CA ILE A 57 -3.87 10.19 4.01
C ILE A 57 -5.15 9.73 3.31
N ASP A 58 -5.35 10.13 2.05
CA ASP A 58 -6.45 9.63 1.23
C ASP A 58 -6.32 8.10 1.04
N PRO A 59 -7.23 7.29 1.62
CA PRO A 59 -7.08 5.84 1.61
C PRO A 59 -7.10 5.25 0.19
N LEU A 60 -8.00 5.75 -0.67
CA LEU A 60 -8.19 5.23 -2.02
C LEU A 60 -7.01 5.60 -2.92
N GLY A 61 -6.50 6.83 -2.80
CA GLY A 61 -5.29 7.24 -3.48
C GLY A 61 -4.06 6.44 -3.04
N PHE A 62 -3.98 6.12 -1.74
CA PHE A 62 -2.84 5.43 -1.16
C PHE A 62 -2.74 3.95 -1.54
N ILE A 63 -3.86 3.22 -1.56
CA ILE A 63 -3.83 1.77 -1.87
C ILE A 63 -3.82 1.47 -3.37
N ARG A 64 -4.17 2.44 -4.22
CA ARG A 64 -4.31 2.25 -5.67
C ARG A 64 -3.11 1.56 -6.33
N PRO A 65 -1.84 1.90 -6.02
CA PRO A 65 -0.70 1.20 -6.62
C PRO A 65 -0.67 -0.30 -6.31
N VAL A 66 -1.12 -0.69 -5.11
CA VAL A 66 -1.22 -2.11 -4.72
C VAL A 66 -2.38 -2.78 -5.44
N GLU A 67 -3.53 -2.12 -5.55
CA GLU A 67 -4.67 -2.63 -6.31
C GLU A 67 -4.30 -2.82 -7.80
N GLU A 68 -3.65 -1.83 -8.41
CA GLU A 68 -3.18 -1.90 -9.80
C GLU A 68 -2.19 -3.04 -10.00
N LEU A 69 -1.31 -3.32 -9.03
CA LEU A 69 -0.38 -4.46 -9.10
C LEU A 69 -1.11 -5.81 -8.92
N ALA A 70 -1.99 -5.90 -7.92
CA ALA A 70 -2.73 -7.13 -7.60
C ALA A 70 -3.72 -7.52 -8.70
N PHE A 71 -4.42 -6.53 -9.30
CA PHE A 71 -5.40 -6.75 -10.37
C PHE A 71 -4.80 -6.65 -11.77
N GLY A 72 -3.70 -5.92 -11.95
CA GLY A 72 -2.96 -5.86 -13.22
C GLY A 72 -2.26 -7.17 -13.58
N GLY A 73 -1.91 -7.99 -12.58
CA GLY A 73 -1.43 -9.36 -12.78
C GLY A 73 -2.51 -10.38 -13.19
N ILE A 74 -3.81 -10.03 -13.08
CA ILE A 74 -4.92 -10.94 -13.40
C ILE A 74 -5.29 -10.90 -14.90
N ILE A 75 -4.78 -9.95 -15.69
CA ILE A 75 -5.01 -9.87 -17.15
C ILE A 75 -3.77 -10.27 -17.95
N THR A 76 -3.09 -11.36 -17.59
CA THR A 76 -2.07 -11.96 -18.49
C THR A 76 -1.98 -13.48 -18.44
N GLU A 77 -2.64 -14.17 -17.49
CA GLU A 77 -2.57 -15.65 -17.40
C GLU A 77 -3.80 -16.42 -17.92
N GLU A 78 -4.90 -15.75 -18.28
CA GLU A 78 -6.05 -16.45 -18.88
C GLU A 78 -6.64 -15.69 -20.08
N LEU A 79 -6.05 -15.92 -21.26
CA LEU A 79 -6.76 -15.94 -22.55
C LEU A 79 -5.81 -16.47 -23.66
N TRP A 80 -5.34 -17.70 -23.45
CA TRP A 80 -5.03 -18.60 -24.57
C TRP A 80 -6.07 -19.73 -24.53
N LEU A 81 -7.30 -19.42 -24.95
CA LEU A 81 -8.27 -20.40 -25.43
C LEU A 81 -8.30 -20.34 -26.96
#